data_AF-A0A5D6VX41-F1
#
_entry.id   AF-A0A5D6VX41-F1
#
_cell.length_a   1.000
_cell.length_b   1.000
_cell.length_c   1.000
_cell.angle_alpha   90.00
_cell.angle_beta   90.00
_cell.angle_gamma   90.00
#
_symmetry.space_group_name_H-M   'P 1'
#
loop_
_entity.id
_entity.type
_entity.pdbx_description
1 polymer ?
#
loop_
_entity_poly.entity_id
_entity_poly.type
_entity_poly.pdbx_seq_one_letter_code
_entity_poly.pdbx_strand_id
1 'polypeptide(L)'
;MIFRPKYNEPFPSIESMYETEKEAIESFCKETGIICSWENETLEISNQPENWIIRQSLIDGTVLLYHKNTKEVPQYQKTYYEKIEGYHLQEMFFVSFLYTLCYIYLHRICILREHVPFEELPPVMQEFIRFYEKEKARIPKETRKHKRHAILKARENAAKQAEALVVKELLDSLEDDPSELLIP
;
A
#
# COMPACT_ATOMS: atom_id res chain seq x y z
N MET A 1 4.55 9.94 21.45
CA MET A 1 3.86 10.20 20.18
C MET A 1 2.78 9.14 20.03
N ILE A 2 1.52 9.49 19.82
CA ILE A 2 0.46 8.52 19.51
C ILE A 2 0.35 8.52 17.99
N PHE A 3 1.06 7.61 17.32
CA PHE A 3 0.99 7.44 15.86
C PHE A 3 -0.32 6.78 15.46
N ARG A 4 -1.44 7.50 15.61
CA ARG A 4 -2.72 7.15 14.97
C ARG A 4 -3.57 8.38 14.68
N PRO A 5 -3.40 9.03 13.53
CA PRO A 5 -4.58 9.48 12.82
C PRO A 5 -5.24 8.23 12.23
N LYS A 6 -6.49 7.94 12.61
CA LYS A 6 -7.37 7.24 11.69
C LYS A 6 -7.44 8.15 10.48
N TYR A 7 -6.89 7.72 9.35
CA TYR A 7 -7.10 8.40 8.08
C TYR A 7 -8.62 8.62 7.93
N ASN A 8 -9.05 9.89 7.98
CA ASN A 8 -10.47 10.25 8.03
C ASN A 8 -11.17 10.05 6.67
N GLU A 9 -10.39 9.82 5.61
CA GLU A 9 -10.85 9.45 4.29
C GLU A 9 -10.72 7.94 4.06
N PRO A 10 -11.61 7.34 3.24
CA PRO A 10 -11.57 5.90 3.00
C PRO A 10 -10.22 5.42 2.43
N PHE A 11 -9.51 6.27 1.67
CA PHE A 11 -8.15 6.03 1.16
C PHE A 11 -7.46 7.37 0.83
N PRO A 12 -6.75 8.03 1.77
CA PRO A 12 -5.94 9.19 1.40
C PRO A 12 -4.90 8.81 0.35
N SER A 13 -4.43 9.80 -0.40
CA SER A 13 -3.27 9.57 -1.27
C SER A 13 -2.07 9.17 -0.44
N ILE A 14 -1.25 8.28 -1.00
CA ILE A 14 0.01 7.88 -0.37
C ILE A 14 0.93 9.07 -0.08
N GLU A 15 0.88 10.10 -0.91
CA GLU A 15 1.60 11.36 -0.71
C GLU A 15 1.12 12.11 0.54
N SER A 16 -0.21 12.23 0.73
CA SER A 16 -0.76 12.87 1.92
C SER A 16 -0.37 12.11 3.20
N MET A 17 -0.36 10.76 3.14
CA MET A 17 0.11 9.93 4.23
C MET A 17 1.60 10.17 4.52
N TYR A 18 2.43 10.28 3.49
CA TYR A 18 3.87 10.54 3.61
C TYR A 18 4.14 11.90 4.25
N GLU A 19 3.51 12.96 3.75
CA GLU A 19 3.68 14.32 4.28
C GLU A 19 3.24 14.42 5.76
N THR A 20 2.23 13.65 6.17
CA THR A 20 1.80 13.58 7.58
C THR A 20 2.87 12.97 8.51
N GLU A 21 3.71 12.08 7.98
CA GLU A 21 4.75 11.36 8.75
C GLU A 21 6.17 11.84 8.46
N LYS A 22 6.35 12.84 7.58
CA LYS A 22 7.63 13.23 6.99
C LYS A 22 8.74 13.51 8.00
N GLU A 23 8.47 14.35 9.00
CA GLU A 23 9.46 14.67 10.03
C GLU A 23 9.90 13.43 10.83
N ALA A 24 8.96 12.53 11.12
CA ALA A 24 9.25 11.29 11.83
C ALA A 24 10.04 10.31 10.95
N ILE A 25 9.73 10.24 9.65
CA ILE A 25 10.47 9.46 8.67
C ILE A 25 11.92 9.97 8.58
N GLU A 26 12.12 11.28 8.42
CA GLU A 26 13.45 11.89 8.32
C GLU A 26 14.28 11.65 9.60
N SER A 27 13.67 11.83 10.77
CA SER A 27 14.32 11.53 12.06
C SER A 27 14.73 10.07 12.15
N PHE A 28 13.85 9.15 11.77
CA PHE A 28 14.12 7.72 11.80
C PHE A 28 15.23 7.32 10.82
N CYS A 29 15.23 7.89 9.61
CA CYS A 29 16.28 7.67 8.61
C CYS A 29 17.65 8.12 9.13
N LYS A 30 17.70 9.29 9.80
CA LYS A 30 18.91 9.82 10.41
C LYS A 30 19.45 8.93 11.53
N GLU A 31 18.57 8.35 12.35
CA GLU A 31 18.95 7.49 13.48
C GLU A 31 19.43 6.10 13.03
N THR A 32 18.82 5.54 11.98
CA THR A 32 19.04 4.14 11.54
C THR A 32 19.97 3.99 10.34
N GLY A 33 20.26 5.10 9.65
CA GLY A 33 21.01 5.10 8.39
C GLY A 33 20.22 4.55 7.19
N ILE A 34 18.91 4.33 7.34
CA ILE A 34 18.04 4.02 6.19
C ILE A 34 17.97 5.25 5.29
N ILE A 35 18.08 5.04 3.98
CA ILE A 35 17.94 6.10 2.98
C ILE A 35 16.55 5.98 2.37
N CYS A 36 15.79 7.07 2.40
CA CYS A 36 14.50 7.19 1.76
C CYS A 36 14.52 8.30 0.72
N SER A 37 13.95 8.05 -0.46
CA SER A 37 13.73 9.04 -1.51
C SER A 37 12.29 8.95 -2.02
N TRP A 38 11.63 10.09 -2.11
CA TRP A 38 10.28 10.17 -2.66
C TRP A 38 10.36 10.53 -4.14
N GLU A 39 9.94 9.62 -5.01
CA GLU A 39 9.96 9.80 -6.47
C GLU A 39 8.74 9.16 -7.11
N ASN A 40 8.11 9.85 -8.08
CA ASN A 40 7.01 9.33 -8.89
C ASN A 40 5.87 8.66 -8.08
N GLU A 41 5.40 9.32 -7.01
CA GLU A 41 4.36 8.79 -6.09
C GLU A 41 4.75 7.50 -5.35
N THR A 42 6.05 7.23 -5.25
CA THR A 42 6.60 6.09 -4.53
C THR A 42 7.65 6.55 -3.52
N LEU A 43 7.72 5.84 -2.40
CA LEU A 43 8.84 5.96 -1.47
C LEU A 43 9.81 4.82 -1.76
N GLU A 44 10.94 5.16 -2.34
CA GLU A 44 12.05 4.25 -2.51
C GLU A 44 12.90 4.25 -1.24
N ILE A 45 13.32 3.05 -0.83
CA ILE A 45 14.02 2.85 0.44
C ILE A 45 15.24 1.96 0.15
N SER A 46 16.42 2.53 0.33
CA SER A 46 17.69 1.80 0.25
C SER A 46 18.18 1.49 1.67
N ASN A 47 18.29 0.21 1.96
CA ASN A 47 18.77 -0.29 3.24
C ASN A 47 19.72 -1.47 2.98
N GLN A 48 20.90 -1.14 2.43
CA GLN A 48 21.87 -2.12 1.92
C GLN A 48 22.03 -3.31 2.89
N PRO A 49 21.97 -4.55 2.40
CA PRO A 49 22.07 -4.95 0.98
C PRO A 49 20.74 -4.95 0.21
N GLU A 50 19.66 -4.42 0.77
CA GLU A 50 18.31 -4.53 0.21
C GLU A 50 17.75 -3.21 -0.29
N ASN A 51 16.81 -3.31 -1.24
CA ASN A 51 16.05 -2.17 -1.73
C ASN A 51 14.55 -2.48 -1.64
N TRP A 52 13.78 -1.47 -1.26
CA TRP A 52 12.35 -1.57 -1.05
C TRP A 52 11.63 -0.41 -1.73
N ILE A 53 10.37 -0.64 -2.09
CA ILE A 53 9.50 0.38 -2.68
C ILE A 53 8.15 0.31 -1.97
N ILE A 54 7.69 1.44 -1.45
CA ILE A 54 6.31 1.60 -1.00
C ILE A 54 5.56 2.39 -2.07
N ARG A 55 4.44 1.83 -2.55
CA ARG A 55 3.59 2.49 -3.54
C ARG A 55 2.11 2.22 -3.29
N GLN A 56 1.26 3.08 -3.82
CA GLN A 56 -0.16 2.83 -3.86
C GLN A 56 -0.52 1.98 -5.09
N SER A 57 -1.41 1.01 -4.87
CA SER A 57 -2.04 0.18 -5.90
C SER A 57 -2.97 1.05 -6.74
N LEU A 58 -2.76 1.07 -8.05
CA LEU A 58 -3.68 1.72 -9.00
C LEU A 58 -4.98 0.94 -9.12
N ILE A 59 -4.95 -0.34 -8.74
CA ILE A 59 -6.15 -1.16 -8.65
C ILE A 59 -7.00 -0.55 -7.55
N ASP A 60 -6.74 -0.84 -6.28
CA ASP A 60 -7.68 -0.62 -5.17
C ASP A 60 -7.24 0.44 -4.15
N GLY A 61 -6.20 1.23 -4.44
CA GLY A 61 -5.70 2.24 -3.52
C GLY A 61 -4.94 1.67 -2.32
N THR A 62 -4.75 0.35 -2.24
CA THR A 62 -3.99 -0.31 -1.17
C THR A 62 -2.52 0.11 -1.23
N VAL A 63 -1.93 0.44 -0.08
CA VAL A 63 -0.48 0.67 0.01
C VAL A 63 0.25 -0.68 0.05
N LEU A 64 1.21 -0.84 -0.85
CA LEU A 64 1.93 -2.08 -1.11
C LEU A 64 3.42 -1.87 -0.83
N LEU A 65 4.06 -2.86 -0.20
CA LEU A 65 5.52 -2.92 -0.02
C LEU A 65 6.11 -3.93 -0.99
N TYR A 66 7.06 -3.49 -1.79
CA TYR A 66 7.85 -4.33 -2.70
C TYR A 66 9.27 -4.45 -2.18
N HIS A 67 9.85 -5.63 -2.33
CA HIS A 67 11.18 -5.95 -1.85
C HIS A 67 12.03 -6.54 -2.98
N LYS A 68 13.25 -6.03 -3.16
CA LYS A 68 14.25 -6.57 -4.07
C LYS A 68 15.27 -7.40 -3.29
N ASN A 69 15.12 -8.72 -3.37
CA ASN A 69 16.07 -9.64 -2.80
C ASN A 69 17.42 -9.58 -3.53
N THR A 70 18.48 -9.88 -2.80
CA THR A 70 19.84 -10.10 -3.33
C THR A 70 19.99 -11.41 -4.11
N LYS A 71 18.99 -12.30 -4.03
CA LYS A 71 18.96 -13.60 -4.71
C LYS A 71 17.75 -13.65 -5.65
N GLU A 72 17.95 -14.20 -6.84
CA GLU A 72 16.84 -14.48 -7.77
C GLU A 72 15.87 -15.47 -7.13
N VAL A 73 14.76 -14.96 -6.61
CA VAL A 73 13.65 -15.79 -6.15
C VAL A 73 12.70 -15.94 -7.33
N PRO A 74 12.44 -17.16 -7.84
CA PRO A 74 11.44 -17.35 -8.88
C PRO A 74 10.10 -16.78 -8.40
N GLN A 75 9.46 -15.94 -9.22
CA GLN A 75 8.16 -15.31 -8.93
C GLN A 75 7.09 -16.39 -8.72
N TYR A 76 7.03 -16.98 -7.53
CA TYR A 76 6.09 -18.05 -7.22
C TYR A 76 4.68 -17.53 -6.91
N GLN A 77 4.51 -16.22 -6.76
CA GLN A 77 3.22 -15.63 -6.45
C GLN A 77 2.61 -14.98 -7.70
N LYS A 78 1.49 -15.57 -8.16
CA LYS A 78 0.50 -14.82 -8.96
C LYS A 78 -0.07 -13.72 -8.07
N THR A 79 0.59 -12.57 -8.03
CA THR A 79 0.01 -11.35 -7.47
C THR A 79 -0.95 -10.77 -8.50
N TYR A 80 -2.12 -10.31 -8.05
CA TYR A 80 -3.04 -9.54 -8.91
C TYR A 80 -2.68 -8.05 -8.91
N TYR A 81 -1.77 -7.63 -8.02
CA TYR A 81 -1.19 -6.30 -7.98
C TYR A 81 -0.05 -6.17 -8.99
N GLU A 82 0.27 -4.92 -9.30
CA GLU A 82 1.29 -4.53 -10.26
C GLU A 82 2.62 -5.25 -10.01
N LYS A 83 3.31 -5.62 -11.08
CA LYS A 83 4.65 -6.21 -10.96
C LYS A 83 5.69 -5.11 -11.16
N ILE A 84 6.72 -5.12 -10.32
CA ILE A 84 7.92 -4.30 -10.50
C ILE A 84 9.07 -5.25 -10.81
N GLU A 85 9.80 -4.97 -11.90
CA GLU A 85 10.89 -5.83 -12.36
C GLU A 85 11.98 -5.98 -11.29
N GLY A 86 12.32 -7.23 -10.96
CA GLY A 86 13.30 -7.54 -9.92
C GLY A 86 12.79 -7.41 -8.47
N TYR A 87 11.54 -7.00 -8.25
CA TYR A 87 10.93 -6.94 -6.92
C TYR A 87 9.82 -7.99 -6.75
N HIS A 88 9.61 -8.42 -5.51
CA HIS A 88 8.45 -9.21 -5.10
C HIS A 88 7.58 -8.42 -4.13
N LEU A 89 6.28 -8.70 -4.14
CA LEU A 89 5.35 -8.08 -3.20
C LEU A 89 5.52 -8.71 -1.82
N GLN A 90 5.81 -7.89 -0.81
CA GLN A 90 5.92 -8.33 0.57
C GLN A 90 4.53 -8.41 1.21
N GLU A 91 4.19 -9.59 1.74
CA GLU A 91 2.91 -9.79 2.44
C GLU A 91 2.92 -9.11 3.82
N MET A 92 2.63 -7.81 3.86
CA MET A 92 2.50 -7.08 5.12
C MET A 92 1.17 -6.30 5.18
N PHE A 93 0.80 -5.84 6.37
CA PHE A 93 -0.30 -4.89 6.54
C PHE A 93 0.30 -3.50 6.70
N PHE A 94 -0.04 -2.58 5.79
CA PHE A 94 0.37 -1.19 5.93
C PHE A 94 -0.43 -0.54 7.07
N VAL A 95 0.29 0.02 8.02
CA VAL A 95 -0.28 0.79 9.15
C VAL A 95 0.08 2.26 9.00
N SER A 96 1.36 2.51 8.76
CA SER A 96 1.94 3.84 8.59
C SER A 96 3.28 3.67 7.84
N PHE A 97 3.83 4.77 7.32
CA PHE A 97 5.16 4.76 6.73
C PHE A 97 6.22 4.38 7.77
N LEU A 98 6.17 5.02 8.94
CA LEU A 98 7.13 4.80 10.01
C LEU A 98 7.15 3.35 10.51
N TYR A 99 5.99 2.71 10.65
CA TYR A 99 5.91 1.29 11.03
C TYR A 99 6.44 0.37 9.92
N THR A 100 6.27 0.76 8.65
CA THR A 100 6.86 0.04 7.53
C THR A 100 8.38 0.16 7.52
N LEU A 101 8.91 1.34 7.83
CA LEU A 101 10.36 1.56 8.00
C LEU A 101 10.93 0.77 9.19
N CYS A 102 10.19 0.68 10.29
CA CYS A 102 10.57 -0.15 11.44
C CYS A 102 10.72 -1.63 11.04
N TYR A 103 9.75 -2.14 10.26
CA TYR A 103 9.81 -3.49 9.71
C TYR A 103 11.05 -3.71 8.82
N ILE A 104 11.32 -2.76 7.90
CA ILE A 104 12.48 -2.82 7.00
C ILE A 104 13.80 -2.79 7.77
N TYR A 105 13.89 -1.99 8.83
CA TYR A 105 15.08 -1.93 9.68
C TYR A 105 15.33 -3.26 10.40
N LEU A 106 14.30 -3.85 11.02
CA LEU A 106 14.42 -5.18 11.64
C LEU A 106 14.84 -6.24 10.62
N HIS A 107 14.28 -6.18 9.41
CA HIS A 107 14.64 -7.12 8.34
C HIS A 107 16.15 -7.07 8.02
N ARG A 108 16.71 -5.86 7.90
CA ARG A 108 18.17 -5.69 7.73
C ARG A 108 18.97 -6.23 8.90
N ILE A 109 18.60 -5.91 10.15
CA ILE A 109 19.30 -6.43 11.34
C ILE A 109 19.36 -7.96 11.29
N CYS A 110 18.23 -8.61 10.95
CA CYS A 110 18.17 -10.06 10.80
C CYS A 110 19.10 -10.60 9.69
N ILE A 111 19.18 -9.91 8.56
CA ILE A 111 20.04 -10.32 7.43
C ILE A 111 21.51 -10.15 7.74
N LEU A 112 21.88 -9.02 8.33
CA LEU A 112 23.24 -8.73 8.76
C LEU A 112 23.65 -9.56 9.98
N ARG A 113 22.69 -10.25 10.61
CA ARG A 113 22.87 -11.02 11.85
C ARG A 113 23.43 -10.15 12.98
N GLU A 114 23.03 -8.89 12.99
CA GLU A 114 23.37 -7.94 14.04
C GLU A 114 22.55 -8.29 15.29
N HIS A 115 23.19 -8.25 16.45
CA HIS A 115 22.52 -8.47 17.72
C HIS A 115 22.38 -7.14 18.46
N VAL A 116 21.23 -6.49 18.27
CA VAL A 116 20.89 -5.23 18.93
C VAL A 116 19.93 -5.51 20.09
N PRO A 117 20.30 -5.20 21.34
CA PRO A 117 19.39 -5.30 22.49
C PRO A 117 18.12 -4.48 22.28
N PHE A 118 16.99 -4.96 22.81
CA PHE A 118 15.69 -4.29 22.64
C PHE A 118 15.70 -2.86 23.19
N GLU A 119 16.40 -2.65 24.30
CA GLU A 119 16.51 -1.38 25.01
C GLU A 119 17.32 -0.34 24.23
N GLU A 120 18.20 -0.79 23.33
CA GLU A 120 19.04 0.04 22.47
C GLU A 120 18.36 0.36 21.14
N LEU A 121 17.22 -0.27 20.83
CA LEU A 121 16.44 0.09 19.65
C LEU A 121 15.79 1.47 19.82
N PRO A 122 15.63 2.24 18.72
CA PRO A 122 14.87 3.48 18.71
C PRO A 122 13.51 3.33 19.44
N PRO A 123 13.04 4.33 20.21
CA PRO A 123 11.78 4.21 20.95
C PRO A 123 10.58 3.81 20.09
N VAL A 124 10.53 4.29 18.85
CA VAL A 124 9.50 3.93 17.87
C VAL A 124 9.54 2.46 17.48
N MET A 125 10.73 1.85 17.42
CA MET A 125 10.90 0.41 17.15
C MET A 125 10.40 -0.43 18.32
N GLN A 126 10.68 0.00 19.55
CA GLN A 126 10.16 -0.65 20.74
C GLN A 126 8.62 -0.60 20.78
N GLU A 127 8.03 0.54 20.42
CA GLU A 127 6.58 0.69 20.28
C GLU A 127 6.03 -0.21 19.17
N PHE A 128 6.67 -0.22 18.01
CA PHE A 128 6.31 -1.05 16.86
C PHE A 128 6.28 -2.54 17.21
N ILE A 129 7.33 -3.06 17.88
CA ILE A 129 7.41 -4.47 18.27
C ILE A 129 6.25 -4.83 19.20
N ARG A 130 6.02 -4.02 20.25
CA ARG A 130 4.90 -4.22 21.18
C ARG A 130 3.54 -4.17 20.49
N PHE A 131 3.37 -3.27 19.52
CA PHE A 131 2.17 -3.20 18.70
C PHE A 131 1.99 -4.49 17.89
N TYR A 132 3.03 -4.96 17.21
CA TYR A 132 2.97 -6.15 16.35
C TYR A 132 2.68 -7.42 17.17
N GLU A 133 3.27 -7.56 18.35
CA GLU A 133 2.96 -8.66 19.27
C GLU A 133 1.48 -8.68 19.66
N LYS A 134 0.93 -7.50 19.97
CA LYS A 134 -0.47 -7.33 20.36
C LYS A 134 -1.44 -7.58 19.20
N GLU A 135 -1.11 -7.13 17.99
CA GLU A 135 -1.97 -7.35 16.82
C GLU A 135 -1.86 -8.77 16.27
N LYS A 136 -0.68 -9.41 16.34
CA LYS A 136 -0.51 -10.84 16.01
C LYS A 136 -1.43 -11.73 16.87
N ALA A 137 -1.65 -11.36 18.13
CA ALA A 137 -2.59 -12.06 19.02
C ALA A 137 -4.08 -11.82 18.64
N ARG A 138 -4.38 -10.80 17.84
CA ARG A 138 -5.75 -10.36 17.50
C ARG A 138 -6.20 -10.74 16.09
N ILE A 139 -5.29 -11.02 15.16
CA ILE A 139 -5.65 -11.32 13.76
C ILE A 139 -6.25 -12.74 13.66
N PRO A 140 -7.56 -12.89 13.38
CA PRO A 140 -8.12 -14.19 13.03
C PRO A 140 -7.63 -14.55 11.63
N LYS A 141 -7.17 -15.79 11.43
CA LYS A 141 -6.54 -16.29 10.20
C LYS A 141 -7.37 -16.16 8.89
N GLU A 142 -8.63 -15.71 8.93
CA GLU A 142 -9.58 -15.90 7.82
C GLU A 142 -10.09 -14.66 7.05
N THR A 143 -9.75 -13.43 7.43
CA THR A 143 -10.49 -12.25 6.91
C THR A 143 -9.89 -11.53 5.68
N ARG A 144 -8.63 -11.76 5.32
CA ARG A 144 -7.99 -11.06 4.18
C ARG A 144 -8.61 -11.44 2.82
N LYS A 145 -8.90 -12.72 2.60
CA LYS A 145 -9.49 -13.22 1.34
C LYS A 145 -10.93 -12.74 1.16
N HIS A 146 -11.72 -12.76 2.23
CA HIS A 146 -13.14 -12.43 2.21
C HIS A 146 -13.40 -10.93 1.99
N LYS A 147 -12.67 -10.04 2.68
CA LYS A 147 -12.79 -8.59 2.47
C LYS A 147 -12.39 -8.19 1.04
N ARG A 148 -11.33 -8.80 0.50
CA ARG A 148 -10.86 -8.56 -0.87
C ARG A 148 -11.88 -8.97 -1.93
N HIS A 149 -12.52 -10.13 -1.76
CA HIS A 149 -13.53 -10.60 -2.70
C HIS A 149 -14.77 -9.68 -2.71
N ALA A 150 -15.15 -9.15 -1.55
CA ALA A 150 -16.25 -8.18 -1.46
C ALA A 150 -15.94 -6.86 -2.18
N ILE A 151 -14.71 -6.34 -2.07
CA ILE A 151 -14.30 -5.09 -2.74
C ILE A 151 -14.27 -5.26 -4.27
N LEU A 152 -13.69 -6.36 -4.76
CA LEU A 152 -13.64 -6.64 -6.21
C LEU A 152 -15.05 -6.77 -6.80
N LYS A 153 -15.94 -7.49 -6.10
CA LYS A 153 -17.34 -7.65 -6.51
C LYS A 153 -18.10 -6.31 -6.54
N ALA A 154 -17.85 -5.44 -5.56
CA ALA A 154 -18.46 -4.11 -5.53
C ALA A 154 -18.05 -3.25 -6.74
N ARG A 155 -16.79 -3.33 -7.16
CA ARG A 155 -16.28 -2.60 -8.33
C ARG A 155 -16.78 -3.13 -9.66
N GLU A 156 -16.84 -4.43 -9.85
CA GLU A 156 -17.47 -5.01 -11.05
C GLU A 156 -18.92 -4.57 -11.17
N ASN A 157 -19.65 -4.52 -10.05
CA ASN A 157 -21.03 -4.05 -10.05
C ASN A 157 -21.12 -2.54 -10.36
N ALA A 158 -20.22 -1.72 -9.82
CA ALA A 158 -20.19 -0.28 -10.11
C ALA A 158 -19.84 0.00 -11.58
N ALA A 159 -18.87 -0.73 -12.16
CA ALA A 159 -18.51 -0.62 -13.57
C ALA A 159 -19.69 -1.00 -14.48
N LYS A 160 -20.38 -2.11 -14.19
CA LYS A 160 -21.59 -2.51 -14.92
C LYS A 160 -22.71 -1.48 -14.82
N GLN A 161 -22.87 -0.84 -13.68
CA GLN A 161 -23.86 0.24 -13.50
C GLN A 161 -23.49 1.48 -14.30
N ALA A 162 -22.20 1.86 -14.33
CA ALA A 162 -21.71 2.97 -15.13
C ALA A 162 -21.86 2.71 -16.63
N GLU A 163 -21.52 1.50 -17.11
CA GLU A 163 -21.74 1.09 -18.50
C GLU A 163 -23.24 1.11 -18.86
N ALA A 164 -24.11 0.61 -17.98
CA ALA A 164 -25.55 0.64 -18.20
C ALA A 164 -26.11 2.07 -18.25
N LEU A 165 -25.58 2.99 -17.45
CA LEU A 165 -25.92 4.42 -17.49
C LEU A 165 -25.50 5.06 -18.82
N VAL A 166 -24.27 4.80 -19.28
CA VAL A 166 -23.76 5.31 -20.57
C VAL A 166 -24.57 4.76 -21.75
N VAL A 167 -24.90 3.45 -21.74
CA VAL A 167 -25.76 2.84 -22.77
C VAL A 167 -27.16 3.46 -22.76
N LYS A 168 -27.71 3.73 -21.56
CA LYS A 168 -29.02 4.39 -21.45
C LYS A 168 -28.97 5.82 -21.98
N GLU A 169 -27.97 6.61 -21.63
CA GLU A 169 -27.80 7.98 -22.16
C GLU A 169 -27.63 7.98 -23.69
N LEU A 170 -26.94 6.99 -24.26
CA LEU A 170 -26.81 6.82 -25.71
C LEU A 170 -28.16 6.46 -26.36
N LEU A 171 -28.94 5.56 -25.74
CA LEU A 171 -30.26 5.20 -26.24
C LEU A 171 -31.25 6.36 -26.14
N ASP A 172 -31.25 7.10 -25.03
CA ASP A 172 -32.08 8.29 -24.84
C ASP A 172 -31.70 9.38 -25.87
N SER A 173 -30.41 9.49 -26.26
CA SER A 173 -29.98 10.44 -27.32
C SER A 173 -30.40 10.06 -28.74
N LEU A 174 -30.81 8.81 -28.98
CA LEU A 174 -31.32 8.33 -30.27
C LEU A 174 -32.85 8.52 -30.41
N GLU A 175 -33.56 8.69 -29.30
CA GLU A 175 -35.02 8.96 -29.29
C GLU A 175 -35.34 10.46 -29.45
N ASP A 176 -34.34 11.34 -29.29
CA ASP A 176 -34.44 12.80 -29.45
C ASP A 176 -34.06 13.32 -30.86
N ASP A 177 -34.00 12.47 -31.90
CA ASP A 177 -33.76 12.90 -33.28
C ASP A 177 -35.06 13.46 -33.90
N PRO A 178 -35.20 14.77 -34.15
CA PRO A 178 -36.42 15.37 -34.66
C PRO A 178 -36.49 15.18 -36.18
N SER A 179 -36.74 13.95 -36.62
CA SER A 179 -37.03 13.63 -38.01
C SER A 179 -38.52 13.31 -38.23
N GLU A 180 -39.39 14.13 -37.66
CA GLU A 180 -40.80 14.22 -38.08
C GLU A 180 -41.25 15.69 -38.22
N LEU A 181 -40.61 16.45 -39.10
CA LEU A 181 -41.26 17.60 -39.72
C LEU A 181 -40.80 17.69 -41.18
N LEU A 182 -41.62 17.15 -42.08
CA LEU A 182 -41.97 17.69 -43.41
C LEU A 182 -42.35 16.54 -44.35
N ILE A 183 -43.66 16.25 -44.42
CA ILE A 183 -44.29 15.71 -45.63
C ILE A 183 -45.30 16.80 -46.05
N PRO A 184 -45.30 17.22 -47.34
CA PRO A 184 -45.78 18.53 -47.80
C PRO A 184 -47.27 18.79 -47.65
#